data_AF-A0A6A7YSL8-F1
#
_entry.id   AF-A0A6A7YSL8-F1
#
_cell.length_a   1.000
_cell.length_b   1.000
_cell.length_c   1.000
_cell.angle_alpha   90.00
_cell.angle_beta   90.00
_cell.angle_gamma   90.00
#
_symmetry.space_group_name_H-M   'P 1'
#
loop_
_entity.id
_entity.type
_entity.pdbx_description
1 polymer ?
#
loop_
_entity_poly.entity_id
_entity_poly.type
_entity_poly.pdbx_seq_one_letter_code
_entity_poly.pdbx_strand_id
1 'polypeptide(L)'
;MQRLAKPSDYVRQDVLGQSTYVLPWEPRLCPGNPADDPELGAQLYNEFACNAAQGVTPRSPAEQLSDIIGWAIVTPGEAARSLAADLAATYQGKHQFLMEDLELGDEETKPHRAHLIFHNEDIRDLSASRVMALRERMVF
;
A
#
# COMPACT_ATOMS: atom_id res chain seq x y z
N MET A 1 -27.91 2.12 0.45
CA MET A 1 -27.58 3.55 0.60
C MET A 1 -26.41 3.63 1.57
N GLN A 2 -25.27 4.14 1.14
CA GLN A 2 -24.07 4.17 1.97
C GLN A 2 -24.21 5.31 2.98
N ARG A 3 -24.13 5.00 4.28
CA ARG A 3 -24.27 5.98 5.36
C ARG A 3 -22.92 6.68 5.54
N LEU A 4 -22.92 8.01 5.60
CA LEU A 4 -21.74 8.77 6.01
C LEU A 4 -21.67 8.84 7.55
N ALA A 5 -20.47 8.79 8.10
CA ALA A 5 -20.17 8.92 9.51
C ALA A 5 -19.91 10.38 9.91
N LYS A 6 -20.29 10.72 11.14
CA LYS A 6 -19.83 11.90 11.87
C LYS A 6 -18.94 11.46 13.03
N PRO A 7 -18.07 12.32 13.57
CA PRO A 7 -17.26 11.96 14.74
C PRO A 7 -18.11 11.51 15.94
N SER A 8 -19.29 12.10 16.14
CA SER A 8 -20.23 11.75 17.21
C SER A 8 -20.89 10.37 17.06
N ASP A 9 -20.75 9.72 15.90
CA ASP A 9 -21.30 8.40 15.68
C ASP A 9 -20.40 7.27 16.19
N TYR A 10 -19.13 7.58 16.48
CA TYR A 10 -18.16 6.62 16.97
C TYR A 10 -18.43 6.27 18.44
N VAL A 11 -18.40 4.97 18.72
CA VAL A 11 -18.52 4.43 20.08
C VAL A 11 -17.18 3.87 20.50
N ARG A 12 -16.73 4.28 21.69
CA ARG A 12 -15.51 3.77 22.30
C ARG A 12 -15.72 2.31 22.73
N GLN A 13 -14.83 1.43 22.31
CA GLN A 13 -14.77 0.03 22.68
C GLN A 13 -13.37 -0.33 23.18
N ASP A 14 -13.31 -1.20 24.19
CA ASP A 14 -12.05 -1.76 24.66
C ASP A 14 -11.82 -3.12 23.98
N VAL A 15 -10.76 -3.19 23.18
CA VAL A 15 -10.35 -4.40 22.45
C VAL A 15 -8.93 -4.74 22.89
N LEU A 16 -8.74 -5.94 23.46
CA LEU A 16 -7.43 -6.42 23.93
C LEU A 16 -6.69 -5.46 24.88
N GLY A 17 -7.42 -4.69 25.68
CA GLY A 17 -6.86 -3.70 26.61
C GLY A 17 -6.49 -2.36 25.98
N GLN A 18 -6.76 -2.18 24.68
CA GLN A 18 -6.65 -0.90 24.00
C GLN A 18 -8.04 -0.32 23.74
N SER A 19 -8.19 0.97 24.03
CA SER A 19 -9.42 1.68 23.79
C SER A 19 -9.40 2.24 22.37
N THR A 20 -10.35 1.83 21.55
CA THR A 20 -10.50 2.27 20.17
C THR A 20 -11.93 2.77 19.93
N TYR A 21 -12.15 3.47 18.83
CA TYR A 21 -13.46 3.97 18.43
C TYR A 21 -13.96 3.20 17.22
N VAL A 22 -15.22 2.77 17.27
CA VAL A 22 -15.84 2.01 16.18
C VAL A 22 -17.19 2.58 15.77
N LEU A 23 -17.54 2.38 14.51
CA LEU A 23 -18.86 2.65 13.96
C LEU A 23 -19.76 1.42 14.18
N PRO A 24 -20.83 1.49 15.01
CA PRO A 24 -21.61 0.31 15.38
C PRO A 24 -22.33 -0.39 14.23
N TRP A 25 -22.58 0.33 13.14
CA TRP A 25 -23.28 -0.22 11.96
C TRP A 25 -22.32 -0.78 10.90
N GLU A 26 -21.01 -0.57 11.03
CA GLU A 26 -20.02 -1.03 10.08
C GLU A 26 -19.25 -2.22 10.66
N PRO A 27 -19.63 -3.47 10.31
CA PRO A 27 -19.00 -4.67 10.86
C PRO A 27 -17.66 -4.99 10.18
N ARG A 28 -17.30 -4.32 9.08
CA ARG A 28 -16.07 -4.58 8.35
C ARG A 28 -14.93 -3.77 8.94
N LEU A 29 -13.73 -4.36 8.90
CA LEU A 29 -12.49 -3.62 9.03
C LEU A 29 -12.28 -2.83 7.74
N CYS A 30 -12.35 -1.51 7.82
CA CYS A 30 -12.22 -0.62 6.68
C CYS A 30 -11.48 0.66 7.08
N PRO A 31 -11.02 1.48 6.12
CA PRO A 31 -10.44 2.77 6.44
C PRO A 31 -11.35 3.57 7.36
N GLY A 32 -10.80 4.05 8.47
CA GLY A 32 -11.54 4.81 9.49
C GLY A 32 -12.37 3.97 10.48
N ASN A 33 -12.34 2.63 10.45
CA ASN A 33 -13.04 1.78 11.42
C ASN A 33 -12.35 0.41 11.63
N PRO A 34 -11.77 0.12 12.81
CA PRO A 34 -11.67 0.99 14.00
C PRO A 34 -10.76 2.22 13.76
N ALA A 35 -10.88 3.23 14.63
CA ALA A 35 -10.07 4.44 14.61
C ALA A 35 -9.66 4.86 16.03
N ASP A 36 -8.49 5.47 16.17
CA ASP A 36 -8.03 6.03 17.46
C ASP A 36 -8.59 7.44 17.70
N ASP A 37 -8.89 8.16 16.62
CA ASP A 37 -9.50 9.49 16.62
C ASP A 37 -10.79 9.48 15.78
N PRO A 38 -11.96 9.78 16.36
CA PRO A 38 -13.23 9.88 15.64
C PRO A 38 -13.26 10.93 14.52
N GLU A 39 -12.50 12.02 14.63
CA GLU A 39 -12.47 13.08 13.60
C GLU A 39 -11.80 12.58 12.32
N LEU A 40 -10.56 12.10 12.43
CA LEU A 40 -9.85 11.46 11.33
C LEU A 40 -10.58 10.20 10.83
N GLY A 41 -11.12 9.39 11.75
CA GLY A 41 -11.88 8.19 11.43
C GLY A 41 -13.06 8.49 10.51
N ALA A 42 -13.89 9.48 10.86
CA ALA A 42 -15.06 9.85 10.07
C ALA A 42 -14.67 10.33 8.66
N GLN A 43 -13.57 11.09 8.54
CA GLN A 43 -13.06 11.54 7.25
C GLN A 43 -12.68 10.35 6.35
N LEU A 44 -11.85 9.43 6.87
CA LEU A 44 -11.37 8.26 6.13
C LEU A 44 -12.52 7.31 5.75
N TYR A 45 -13.45 7.08 6.67
CA TYR A 45 -14.62 6.23 6.41
C TYR A 45 -15.50 6.83 5.32
N ASN A 46 -15.75 8.14 5.35
CA ASN A 46 -16.57 8.81 4.36
C ASN A 46 -15.94 8.80 2.96
N GLU A 47 -14.63 8.98 2.87
CA GLU A 47 -13.91 8.84 1.60
C GLU A 47 -14.03 7.41 1.05
N PHE A 48 -13.79 6.41 1.90
CA PHE A 48 -13.98 5.01 1.54
C PHE A 48 -15.42 4.71 1.10
N ALA A 49 -16.41 5.22 1.83
CA ALA A 49 -17.83 5.05 1.52
C ALA A 49 -18.21 5.70 0.17
N CYS A 50 -17.70 6.89 -0.10
CA CYS A 50 -17.89 7.58 -1.38
C CYS A 50 -17.23 6.84 -2.53
N ASN A 51 -15.98 6.39 -2.38
CA ASN A 51 -15.25 5.63 -3.40
C ASN A 51 -15.97 4.33 -3.74
N ALA A 52 -16.42 3.59 -2.72
CA ALA A 52 -17.21 2.37 -2.92
C ALA A 52 -18.55 2.66 -3.62
N ALA A 53 -19.25 3.76 -3.29
CA ALA A 53 -20.48 4.16 -3.98
C ALA A 53 -20.25 4.54 -5.44
N GLN A 54 -19.07 5.08 -5.77
CA GLN A 54 -18.64 5.39 -7.13
C GLN A 54 -18.14 4.15 -7.91
N GLY A 55 -18.11 2.98 -7.27
CA GLY A 55 -17.57 1.75 -7.87
C GLY A 55 -16.04 1.72 -7.95
N VAL A 56 -15.36 2.63 -7.25
CA VAL A 56 -13.89 2.61 -7.14
C VAL A 56 -13.52 1.50 -6.17
N THR A 57 -13.10 0.36 -6.71
CA THR A 57 -12.55 -0.73 -5.91
C THR A 57 -11.11 -0.41 -5.52
N PRO A 58 -10.71 -0.65 -4.26
CA PRO A 58 -9.30 -0.60 -3.89
C PRO A 58 -8.50 -1.51 -4.82
N ARG A 59 -7.34 -1.03 -5.31
CA ARG A 59 -6.45 -1.86 -6.12
C ARG A 59 -6.08 -3.10 -5.33
N SER A 60 -6.23 -4.27 -5.94
CA SER A 60 -5.76 -5.53 -5.38
C SER A 60 -4.24 -5.49 -5.16
N PRO A 61 -3.69 -6.33 -4.26
CA PRO A 61 -2.24 -6.38 -4.05
C PRO A 61 -1.44 -6.60 -5.36
N ALA A 62 -1.96 -7.44 -6.26
CA ALA A 62 -1.36 -7.66 -7.57
C ALA A 62 -1.37 -6.41 -8.46
N GLU A 63 -2.45 -5.62 -8.42
CA GLU A 63 -2.51 -4.35 -9.14
C GLU A 63 -1.56 -3.31 -8.54
N GLN A 64 -1.46 -3.23 -7.20
CA GLN A 64 -0.53 -2.32 -6.52
C GLN A 64 0.93 -2.67 -6.85
N LEU A 65 1.31 -3.95 -6.76
CA LEU A 65 2.62 -4.43 -7.22
C LEU A 65 2.85 -4.07 -8.69
N SER A 66 1.83 -4.23 -9.52
CA SER A 66 1.93 -3.90 -10.94
C SER A 66 2.16 -2.40 -11.18
N ASP A 67 1.46 -1.55 -10.45
CA ASP A 67 1.59 -0.09 -10.51
C ASP A 67 2.98 0.35 -10.04
N ILE A 68 3.54 -0.26 -8.99
CA ILE A 68 4.91 0.02 -8.51
C ILE A 68 5.96 -0.35 -9.57
N ILE A 69 5.83 -1.53 -10.18
CA ILE A 69 6.74 -1.96 -11.26
C ILE A 69 6.61 -1.00 -12.45
N GLY A 70 5.39 -0.62 -12.82
CA GLY A 70 5.14 0.36 -13.88
C GLY A 70 5.82 1.70 -13.58
N TRP A 71 5.67 2.21 -12.37
CA TRP A 71 6.32 3.44 -11.91
C TRP A 71 7.84 3.34 -11.99
N ALA A 72 8.46 2.27 -11.49
CA ALA A 72 9.92 2.11 -11.55
C ALA A 72 10.48 2.09 -12.98
N ILE A 73 9.69 1.56 -13.93
CA ILE A 73 10.04 1.51 -15.36
C ILE A 73 9.92 2.88 -16.02
N VAL A 74 8.86 3.66 -15.76
CA VAL A 74 8.61 4.90 -16.52
C VAL A 74 9.17 6.15 -15.85
N THR A 75 9.31 6.15 -14.53
CA THR A 75 9.73 7.33 -13.76
C THR A 75 11.23 7.55 -13.90
N PRO A 76 11.71 8.72 -14.34
CA PRO A 76 13.13 9.04 -14.42
C PRO A 76 13.73 9.29 -13.04
N GLY A 77 15.06 9.26 -12.95
CA GLY A 77 15.80 9.57 -11.71
C GLY A 77 16.42 8.34 -11.04
N GLU A 78 17.36 8.61 -10.12
CA GLU A 78 18.17 7.58 -9.46
C GLU A 78 17.35 6.72 -8.50
N ALA A 79 16.38 7.31 -7.78
CA ALA A 79 15.53 6.59 -6.85
C ALA A 79 14.71 5.49 -7.56
N ALA A 80 14.07 5.84 -8.69
CA ALA A 80 13.35 4.88 -9.52
C ALA A 80 14.26 3.82 -10.16
N ARG A 81 15.48 4.20 -10.57
CA ARG A 81 16.49 3.28 -11.11
C ARG A 81 16.97 2.28 -10.05
N SER A 82 17.26 2.75 -8.86
CA SER A 82 17.64 1.95 -7.69
C SER A 82 16.53 0.96 -7.33
N LEU A 83 15.27 1.42 -7.27
CA LEU A 83 14.13 0.55 -7.03
C LEU A 83 13.97 -0.51 -8.13
N ALA A 84 14.19 -0.16 -9.40
CA ALA A 84 14.14 -1.11 -10.51
C ALA A 84 15.24 -2.18 -10.43
N ALA A 85 16.45 -1.78 -10.00
CA ALA A 85 17.56 -2.69 -9.77
C ALA A 85 17.25 -3.68 -8.63
N ASP A 86 16.68 -3.19 -7.53
CA ASP A 86 16.29 -4.03 -6.39
C ASP A 86 15.18 -5.02 -6.77
N LEU A 87 14.16 -4.58 -7.51
CA LEU A 87 13.12 -5.47 -8.04
C LEU A 87 13.72 -6.58 -8.92
N ALA A 88 14.64 -6.24 -9.82
CA ALA A 88 15.33 -7.22 -10.66
C ALA A 88 16.23 -8.17 -9.85
N ALA A 89 16.86 -7.69 -8.79
CA ALA A 89 17.68 -8.50 -7.88
C ALA A 89 16.81 -9.44 -7.03
N THR A 90 15.63 -9.01 -6.57
CA THR A 90 14.66 -9.84 -5.84
C THR A 90 14.13 -10.98 -6.72
N TYR A 91 13.82 -10.69 -7.99
CA TYR A 91 13.49 -11.74 -8.97
C TYR A 91 14.60 -12.79 -9.09
N GLN A 92 15.87 -12.37 -9.07
CA GLN A 92 17.03 -13.29 -9.10
C GLN A 92 17.31 -13.99 -7.77
N GLY A 93 16.54 -13.71 -6.71
CA GLY A 93 16.77 -14.22 -5.37
C GLY A 93 18.00 -13.63 -4.66
N LYS A 94 18.54 -12.51 -5.17
CA LYS A 94 19.75 -11.84 -4.64
C LYS A 94 19.44 -10.70 -3.68
N HIS A 95 18.21 -10.23 -3.65
CA HIS A 95 17.72 -9.19 -2.76
C HIS A 95 16.39 -9.64 -2.14
N GLN A 96 16.07 -9.06 -0.98
CA GLN A 96 14.76 -9.15 -0.34
C GLN A 96 14.43 -7.79 0.24
N PHE A 97 13.18 -7.35 0.05
CA PHE A 97 12.68 -6.16 0.71
C PHE A 97 12.36 -6.48 2.17
N LEU A 98 13.02 -5.77 3.09
CA LEU A 98 12.90 -5.98 4.53
C LEU A 98 12.39 -4.71 5.22
N MET A 99 11.75 -4.88 6.38
CA MET A 99 11.19 -3.75 7.13
C MET A 99 12.30 -2.88 7.75
N GLU A 100 13.42 -3.51 8.11
CA GLU A 100 14.60 -2.87 8.68
C GLU A 100 15.25 -1.87 7.72
N ASP A 101 15.07 -2.05 6.40
CA ASP A 101 15.68 -1.21 5.37
C ASP A 101 14.86 0.07 5.10
N LEU A 102 13.63 0.18 5.60
CA LEU A 102 12.75 1.33 5.34
C LEU A 102 13.22 2.63 6.00
N GLU A 103 13.86 2.54 7.17
CA GLU A 103 14.35 3.72 7.90
C GLU A 103 15.54 4.40 7.18
N LEU A 104 16.28 3.63 6.37
CA LEU A 104 17.46 4.10 5.64
C LEU A 104 17.19 4.46 4.17
N GLY A 105 15.99 4.17 3.68
CA GLY A 105 15.62 4.33 2.27
C GLY A 105 15.20 5.76 1.88
N ASP A 106 15.31 6.07 0.59
CA ASP A 106 14.83 7.33 0.02
C ASP A 106 13.32 7.52 0.23
N GLU A 107 12.91 8.68 0.78
CA GLU A 107 11.51 9.02 1.06
C GLU A 107 10.60 8.90 -0.17
N GLU A 108 11.12 9.14 -1.38
CA GLU A 108 10.38 8.98 -2.63
C GLU A 108 9.96 7.51 -2.88
N THR A 109 10.83 6.55 -2.56
CA THR A 109 10.57 5.13 -2.81
C THR A 109 10.11 4.38 -1.57
N LYS A 110 10.20 4.99 -0.39
CA LYS A 110 9.84 4.38 0.90
C LYS A 110 8.43 3.81 0.92
N PRO A 111 7.38 4.48 0.40
CA PRO A 111 6.04 3.88 0.32
C PRO A 111 5.98 2.65 -0.58
N HIS A 112 6.69 2.67 -1.71
CA HIS A 112 6.78 1.54 -2.63
C HIS A 112 7.50 0.35 -1.97
N ARG A 113 8.67 0.61 -1.36
CA ARG A 113 9.47 -0.40 -0.66
C ARG A 113 8.71 -1.02 0.50
N ALA A 114 7.95 -0.22 1.25
CA ALA A 114 7.12 -0.72 2.34
C ALA A 114 6.07 -1.72 1.86
N HIS A 115 5.46 -1.48 0.70
CA HIS A 115 4.54 -2.43 0.08
C HIS A 115 5.27 -3.70 -0.37
N LEU A 116 6.45 -3.58 -0.99
CA LEU A 116 7.18 -4.71 -1.57
C LEU A 116 7.71 -5.74 -0.56
N ILE A 117 7.81 -5.38 0.74
CA ILE A 117 8.18 -6.32 1.82
C ILE A 117 7.29 -7.57 1.80
N PHE A 118 6.00 -7.38 1.54
CA PHE A 118 5.01 -8.46 1.53
C PHE A 118 4.93 -9.22 0.20
N HIS A 119 5.68 -8.79 -0.82
CA HIS A 119 5.58 -9.29 -2.19
C HIS A 119 6.88 -9.92 -2.70
N ASN A 120 7.84 -10.23 -1.82
CA ASN A 120 9.10 -10.88 -2.21
C ASN A 120 8.91 -12.16 -3.02
N GLU A 121 7.90 -12.98 -2.68
CA GLU A 121 7.58 -14.21 -3.42
C GLU A 121 6.92 -13.87 -4.77
N ASP A 122 5.92 -12.99 -4.79
CA ASP A 122 5.25 -12.55 -6.02
C ASP A 122 6.23 -11.93 -7.04
N ILE A 123 7.26 -11.24 -6.56
CA ILE A 123 8.31 -10.64 -7.41
C ILE A 123 9.15 -11.72 -8.11
N ARG A 124 9.31 -12.92 -7.52
CA ARG A 124 10.02 -14.04 -8.15
C ARG A 124 9.23 -14.68 -9.28
N ASP A 125 7.90 -14.53 -9.25
CA ASP A 125 6.99 -15.04 -10.27
C ASP A 125 6.69 -14.03 -11.39
N LEU A 126 7.41 -12.91 -11.44
CA LEU A 126 7.26 -11.92 -12.51
C LEU A 126 7.59 -12.51 -13.89
N SER A 127 6.78 -12.13 -14.87
CA SER A 127 7.05 -12.46 -16.27
C SER A 127 8.40 -11.91 -16.74
N ALA A 128 9.09 -12.67 -17.59
CA ALA A 128 10.39 -12.28 -18.15
C ALA A 128 10.39 -10.89 -18.81
N SER A 129 9.31 -10.49 -19.49
CA SER A 129 9.20 -9.17 -20.13
C SER A 129 9.30 -8.01 -19.13
N ARG A 130 8.63 -8.11 -17.98
CA ARG A 130 8.70 -7.10 -16.91
C ARG A 130 10.10 -7.02 -16.31
N VAL A 131 10.74 -8.17 -16.10
CA VAL A 131 12.12 -8.22 -15.58
C VAL A 131 13.12 -7.61 -16.57
N MET A 132 12.94 -7.82 -17.87
CA MET A 132 13.78 -7.19 -18.89
C MET A 132 13.63 -5.68 -18.89
N ALA A 133 12.39 -5.17 -18.84
CA ALA A 133 12.13 -3.72 -18.76
C ALA A 133 12.77 -3.08 -17.51
N LEU A 134 12.71 -3.75 -16.35
CA LEU A 134 13.38 -3.30 -15.13
C LEU A 134 14.91 -3.29 -15.29
N ARG A 135 15.49 -4.29 -15.95
CA ARG A 135 16.94 -4.37 -16.18
C ARG A 135 17.44 -3.36 -17.20
N GLU A 136 16.65 -2.99 -18.20
CA GLU A 136 17.00 -1.93 -19.15
C GLU A 136 17.20 -0.59 -18.45
N ARG A 137 16.46 -0.33 -17.36
CA ARG A 137 16.63 0.89 -16.53
C ARG A 137 18.01 0.96 -15.87
N MET A 138 18.69 -0.17 -15.66
CA MET A 138 20.00 -0.22 -15.02
C MET A 138 21.15 0.18 -15.97
N VAL A 139 20.90 0.25 -17.28
CA VAL A 139 21.94 0.44 -18.31
C VAL A 139 22.11 1.92 -18.69
N PHE A 140 21.18 2.79 -18.31
CA PHE A 140 21.15 4.21 -18.68
C PHE A 140 20.95 5.09 -17.47
#